data_AF-A0A4Y2G9R0-F1
#
_entry.id   AF-A0A4Y2G9R0-F1
#
_cell.length_a   1.000
_cell.length_b   1.000
_cell.length_c   1.000
_cell.angle_alpha   90.00
_cell.angle_beta   90.00
_cell.angle_gamma   90.00
#
_symmetry.space_group_name_H-M   'P 1'
#
loop_
_entity.id
_entity.type
_entity.pdbx_description
1 polymer ?
#
loop_
_entity_poly.entity_id
_entity_poly.type
_entity_poly.pdbx_seq_one_letter_code
_entity_poly.pdbx_strand_id
1 'polypeptide(L)' 'VDFGEPRNISAVITKGSGENPEWVTSYQVLYSDDADEWNPIKDDKGQPI' A
#
# COMPACT_ATOMS: atom_id res chain seq x y z
N VAL A 1 1.36 -5.21 5.96
CA VAL A 1 2.65 -5.22 6.68
C VAL A 1 2.39 -4.66 8.05
N ASP A 2 2.85 -5.33 9.11
CA ASP A 2 2.72 -4.84 10.48
C ASP A 2 4.03 -4.17 10.91
N PHE A 3 3.95 -2.95 11.40
CA PHE A 3 5.08 -2.16 11.85
C PHE A 3 5.26 -2.18 13.38
N GLY A 4 4.35 -2.80 14.14
CA GLY A 4 4.37 -2.90 15.61
C GLY A 4 4.02 -1.62 16.36
N GLU A 5 4.12 -0.46 15.70
CA GLU A 5 3.75 0.87 16.20
C GLU A 5 3.35 1.76 15.01
N PRO A 6 2.60 2.86 15.22
CA PRO A 6 2.22 3.78 14.14
C PRO A 6 3.44 4.34 13.40
N ARG A 7 3.46 4.21 12.07
CA ARG A 7 4.53 4.70 11.20
C ARG A 7 3.97 5.60 10.10
N ASN A 8 4.68 6.70 9.83
CA ASN A 8 4.40 7.54 8.68
C ASN A 8 5.05 6.94 7.42
N ILE A 9 4.23 6.46 6.49
CA ILE A 9 4.67 5.87 5.22
C ILE A 9 4.44 6.87 4.09
N SER A 10 5.50 7.29 3.42
CA SER A 10 5.43 8.31 2.35
C SER A 10 5.41 7.74 0.93
N ALA A 11 5.93 6.52 0.72
CA ALA A 11 6.03 5.92 -0.60
C ALA A 11 6.06 4.39 -0.53
N VAL A 12 5.60 3.76 -1.62
CA VAL A 12 5.73 2.32 -1.90
C VAL A 12 6.48 2.16 -3.20
N ILE A 13 7.54 1.35 -3.20
CA ILE A 13 8.35 1.05 -4.39
C ILE A 13 8.16 -0.43 -4.72
N THR A 14 7.69 -0.74 -5.92
CA THR A 14 7.57 -2.11 -6.42
C THR A 14 8.72 -2.43 -7.37
N LYS A 15 9.12 -3.71 -7.41
CA LYS A 15 10.11 -4.21 -8.36
C LYS A 15 9.61 -5.52 -8.95
N GLY A 16 9.81 -5.69 -10.25
CA GLY A 16 9.51 -6.95 -10.95
C GLY A 16 10.46 -8.08 -10.56
N SER A 17 10.19 -9.28 -11.08
CA SER A 17 11.07 -10.43 -10.92
C SER A 17 12.43 -10.17 -11.56
N GLY A 18 13.49 -10.63 -10.91
CA GLY A 18 14.85 -10.56 -11.46
C GLY A 18 15.20 -11.72 -12.40
N GLU A 19 14.43 -12.80 -12.35
CA GLU A 19 14.69 -14.04 -13.10
C GLU A 19 13.69 -14.25 -14.24
N ASN A 20 12.45 -13.82 -14.06
CA ASN A 20 11.36 -13.99 -15.02
C ASN A 20 10.86 -12.63 -15.54
N PRO A 21 10.31 -12.55 -16.76
CA PRO A 21 9.75 -11.31 -17.32
C PRO A 21 8.36 -11.00 -16.73
N GLU A 22 8.31 -10.78 -15.42
CA GLU A 22 7.08 -10.58 -14.66
C GLU A 22 7.16 -9.31 -13.80
N TRP A 23 6.10 -8.51 -13.80
CA TRP A 23 5.99 -7.30 -12.99
C TRP A 23 4.54 -6.97 -12.64
N VAL A 24 4.36 -6.27 -11.52
CA VAL A 24 3.04 -5.76 -11.11
C VAL A 24 2.66 -4.60 -12.01
N THR A 25 1.46 -4.64 -12.59
CA THR A 25 0.93 -3.60 -13.49
C THR A 25 -0.08 -2.68 -12.82
N SER A 26 -0.75 -3.13 -11.76
CA SER A 26 -1.66 -2.32 -10.94
C SER A 26 -1.73 -2.87 -9.52
N TYR A 27 -1.94 -1.99 -8.54
CA TYR A 27 -2.12 -2.35 -7.14
C TYR A 27 -2.94 -1.27 -6.42
N GLN A 28 -3.59 -1.65 -5.33
CA GLN A 28 -4.21 -0.75 -4.35
C GLN A 28 -3.53 -0.94 -3.01
N VAL A 29 -3.47 0.12 -2.21
CA VAL A 29 -2.90 0.08 -0.86
C VAL A 29 -4.00 0.38 0.14
N LEU A 30 -4.08 -0.46 1.16
CA LEU A 30 -4.93 -0.28 2.32
C LEU A 30 -4.05 -0.20 3.57
N TYR A 31 -4.48 0.58 4.56
CA TYR A 31 -3.81 0.74 5.84
C TYR A 31 -4.80 0.61 6.99
N SER A 32 -4.30 0.26 8.17
CA SER A 32 -5.08 0.09 9.39
C SER A 32 -4.21 0.44 10.59
N ASP A 33 -4.82 1.02 11.61
CA ASP A 33 -4.17 1.33 12.90
C ASP A 33 -4.53 0.29 13.98
N ASP A 34 -5.52 -0.58 13.74
CA ASP A 34 -6.07 -1.55 14.69
C ASP A 34 -6.06 -3.01 14.19
N ALA A 35 -5.64 -3.23 12.95
CA ALA A 35 -5.67 -4.49 12.21
C ALA A 35 -7.07 -5.06 11.88
N ASP A 36 -8.15 -4.43 12.34
CA ASP A 36 -9.52 -4.86 12.12
C ASP A 36 -10.18 -4.07 10.98
N GLU A 37 -10.07 -2.74 10.98
CA GLU A 37 -10.61 -1.87 9.95
C GLU A 37 -9.52 -1.40 8.98
N TRP A 38 -9.69 -1.71 7.69
CA TRP A 38 -8.74 -1.38 6.65
C TRP A 38 -9.28 -0.28 5.72
N ASN A 39 -8.53 0.82 5.63
CA ASN A 39 -8.88 2.01 4.87
C ASN A 39 -8.07 2.08 3.59
N PRO A 40 -8.69 2.36 2.42
CA PRO A 40 -7.94 2.62 1.20
C PRO A 40 -7.22 3.98 1.28
N ILE A 41 -6.12 4.13 0.53
CA ILE A 41 -5.56 5.47 0.30
C ILE A 41 -6.59 6.31 -0.44
N LYS A 42 -6.70 7.59 -0.05
CA LYS A 42 -7.64 8.54 -0.62
C LYS A 42 -6.90 9.68 -1.32
N ASP A 43 -7.52 10.25 -2.34
CA ASP A 43 -7.07 11.47 -3.00
C ASP A 43 -7.36 12.72 -2.15
N ASP A 44 -6.99 13.89 -2.67
CA ASP A 44 -7.23 15.19 -2.04
C ASP A 44 -8.73 15.51 -1.83
N LYS A 45 -9.64 14.76 -2.48
CA LYS A 45 -11.11 14.87 -2.34
C LYS A 45 -11.68 13.82 -1.39
N GLY A 46 -10.85 12.97 -0.79
CA GLY A 46 -11.27 11.90 0.11
C GLY A 46 -11.82 10.65 -0.60
N GLN A 47 -11.64 10.53 -1.92
CA GLN A 47 -12.08 9.38 -2.71
C GLN A 47 -10.97 8.32 -2.79
N PRO A 48 -11.28 7.01 -2.71
CA PRO A 48 -10.28 5.96 -2.87
C PRO A 48 -9.53 6.06 -4.21
N ILE A 49 -8.21 5.84 -4.19
CA ILE A 49 -7.36 5.80 -5.39
C ILE A 49 -7.04 4.37 -5.87
#